data_AF-A0A4R5BSZ0-F1
#
_entry.id   AF-A0A4R5BSZ0-F1
#
_cell.length_a   1.000
_cell.length_b   1.000
_cell.length_c   1.000
_cell.angle_alpha   90.00
_cell.angle_beta   90.00
_cell.angle_gamma   90.00
#
_symmetry.space_group_name_H-M   'P 1'
#
loop_
_entity.id
_entity.type
_entity.pdbx_description
1 polymer ?
#
loop_
_entity_poly.entity_id
_entity_poly.type
_entity_poly.pdbx_seq_one_letter_code
_entity_poly.pdbx_strand_id
1 'polypeptide(L)'
;MSRPVPTGGAATRGPAAGLTWRTLAVTGLAAAALATAMTTASQAEPVQAMASGPVAAAAAAPALKCTAATERDKPVTFSPPVGLVQRKVAARGTVALSDCTSPDGRHRKIHHGRLTMSGTANATCTRARDVRGKGTITWYDAQNRELGTTGVRPAQREVVGYNPGDSLLAGTAVSGPLAGSRIQGTATPTSDTSRCAGAGLDSVHGTGKVSLS
;
A
#
# COMPACT_ATOMS: atom_id res chain seq x y z
N MET A 1 -20.36 -15.26 46.46
CA MET A 1 -18.94 -14.92 46.69
C MET A 1 -18.57 -13.78 45.76
N SER A 2 -18.51 -12.58 46.32
CA SER A 2 -18.44 -11.30 45.62
C SER A 2 -17.03 -10.99 45.14
N ARG A 3 -16.87 -10.53 43.90
CA ARG A 3 -15.61 -9.97 43.38
C ARG A 3 -15.75 -8.45 43.22
N PRO A 4 -14.70 -7.66 43.55
CA PRO A 4 -14.80 -6.23 43.77
C PRO A 4 -14.81 -5.39 42.49
N VAL A 5 -15.44 -4.22 42.61
CA VAL A 5 -15.51 -3.11 41.66
C VAL A 5 -14.17 -2.35 41.65
N PRO A 6 -13.56 -2.06 40.49
CA PRO A 6 -12.49 -1.08 40.41
C PRO A 6 -13.05 0.35 40.41
N THR A 7 -12.66 1.10 41.43
CA THR A 7 -12.85 2.55 41.61
C THR A 7 -11.90 3.35 40.71
N GLY A 8 -12.34 4.56 40.37
CA GLY A 8 -11.77 5.43 39.35
C GLY A 8 -10.35 5.94 39.63
N GLY A 9 -9.60 6.11 38.53
CA GLY A 9 -8.33 6.83 38.48
C GLY A 9 -8.50 8.12 37.68
N ALA A 10 -8.16 9.23 38.33
CA ALA A 10 -8.44 10.60 37.92
C ALA A 10 -7.72 11.05 36.64
N ALA A 11 -8.37 11.99 35.97
CA ALA A 11 -7.89 12.74 34.82
C ALA A 11 -6.72 13.67 35.18
N THR A 12 -5.63 13.59 34.42
CA THR A 12 -4.64 14.67 34.33
C THR A 12 -4.82 15.39 33.00
N ARG A 13 -5.44 16.57 33.06
CA ARG A 13 -5.48 17.57 31.99
C ARG A 13 -4.07 18.15 31.85
N GLY A 14 -3.42 17.91 30.71
CA GLY A 14 -2.20 18.62 30.31
C GLY A 14 -2.54 19.91 29.56
N PRO A 15 -1.75 21.00 29.74
CA PRO A 15 -2.07 22.31 29.21
C PRO A 15 -1.89 22.43 27.70
N ALA A 16 -2.73 23.29 27.13
CA ALA A 16 -2.64 23.79 25.76
C ALA A 16 -1.36 24.63 25.58
N ALA A 17 -0.51 24.20 24.65
CA ALA A 17 0.47 25.03 23.95
C ALA A 17 0.08 24.90 22.46
N GLY A 18 -0.28 25.94 21.75
CA GLY A 18 0.45 27.18 21.58
C GLY A 18 0.71 27.30 20.09
N LEU A 19 0.00 28.23 19.44
CA LEU A 19 0.17 28.64 18.05
C LEU A 19 1.66 28.84 17.71
N THR A 20 2.07 28.44 16.50
CA THR A 20 2.71 29.37 15.56
C THR A 20 2.61 28.80 14.15
N TRP A 21 1.76 29.42 13.35
CA TRP A 21 1.74 29.24 11.90
C TRP A 21 2.90 30.06 11.33
N ARG A 22 3.81 29.41 10.61
CA ARG A 22 4.80 30.11 9.77
C ARG A 22 4.36 29.99 8.32
N THR A 23 3.66 31.01 7.85
CA THR A 23 3.47 31.33 6.44
C THR A 23 4.80 31.78 5.87
N LEU A 24 5.38 31.00 4.97
CA LEU A 24 6.42 31.48 4.05
C LEU A 24 5.76 31.70 2.70
N ALA A 25 5.42 32.95 2.43
CA ALA A 25 5.15 33.43 1.09
C ALA A 25 6.48 33.48 0.33
N VAL A 26 6.60 32.73 -0.75
CA VAL A 26 7.67 32.91 -1.74
C VAL A 26 7.02 33.43 -3.01
N THR A 27 7.08 34.74 -3.16
CA THR A 27 6.94 35.47 -4.43
C THR A 27 8.14 35.13 -5.32
N GLY A 28 7.91 34.40 -6.41
CA GLY A 28 8.89 34.16 -7.47
C GLY A 28 8.39 34.73 -8.79
N LEU A 29 9.16 35.67 -9.33
CA LEU A 29 8.85 36.55 -10.46
C LEU A 29 8.52 35.82 -11.78
N ALA A 30 7.65 36.46 -12.56
CA ALA A 30 7.45 36.25 -13.97
C ALA A 30 8.68 36.65 -14.80
N ALA A 31 8.97 35.90 -15.86
CA ALA A 31 9.66 36.40 -17.05
C ALA A 31 9.08 35.68 -18.28
N ALA A 32 8.29 36.42 -19.05
CA ALA A 32 7.91 36.06 -20.40
C ALA A 32 9.12 36.23 -21.31
N ALA A 33 9.43 35.21 -22.11
CA ALA A 33 10.28 35.35 -23.28
C ALA A 33 9.53 34.77 -24.48
N LEU A 34 8.92 35.67 -25.25
CA LEU A 34 8.49 35.42 -26.62
C LEU A 34 9.75 35.25 -27.48
N ALA A 35 9.96 34.06 -28.01
CA ALA A 35 10.90 33.82 -29.10
C ALA A 35 10.14 33.19 -30.27
N THR A 36 9.68 34.05 -31.18
CA THR A 36 9.28 33.71 -32.54
C THR A 36 10.52 33.27 -33.32
N ALA A 37 10.68 31.96 -33.55
CA ALA A 37 11.67 31.44 -34.49
C ALA A 37 10.97 31.03 -35.79
N MET A 38 11.43 31.66 -36.87
CA MET A 38 10.93 31.57 -38.23
C MET A 38 11.09 30.16 -38.81
N THR A 39 10.05 29.74 -39.51
CA THR A 39 9.98 28.54 -40.34
C THR A 39 10.90 28.67 -41.55
N THR A 40 11.98 27.90 -41.60
CA THR A 40 12.69 27.61 -42.85
C THR A 40 12.41 26.16 -43.27
N ALA A 41 11.70 26.03 -44.38
CA ALA A 41 11.44 24.75 -45.04
C ALA A 41 12.75 24.25 -45.66
N SER A 42 13.25 23.12 -45.17
CA SER A 42 14.27 22.32 -45.86
C SER A 42 13.63 21.00 -46.25
N GLN A 43 13.39 20.82 -47.55
CA GLN A 43 12.97 19.53 -48.11
C GLN A 43 14.18 18.59 -48.04
N ALA A 44 14.17 17.70 -47.05
CA ALA A 44 15.06 16.54 -47.00
C ALA A 44 14.34 15.34 -47.62
N GLU A 45 15.03 14.66 -48.54
CA GLU A 45 14.61 13.42 -49.19
C GLU A 45 14.16 12.35 -48.18
N PRO A 46 13.20 11.49 -48.54
CA PRO A 46 12.74 10.40 -47.69
C PRO A 46 13.82 9.32 -47.62
N VAL A 47 14.77 9.47 -46.69
CA VAL A 47 15.54 8.33 -46.18
C VAL A 47 14.50 7.43 -45.51
N GLN A 48 14.31 6.24 -46.08
CA GLN A 48 13.47 5.19 -45.51
C GLN A 48 14.03 4.84 -44.13
N ALA A 49 13.55 5.54 -43.11
CA ALA A 49 13.75 5.18 -41.73
C ALA A 49 13.15 3.80 -41.58
N MET A 50 14.01 2.79 -41.41
CA MET A 50 13.61 1.49 -40.92
C MET A 50 12.89 1.74 -39.60
N ALA A 51 11.55 1.71 -39.68
CA ALA A 51 10.69 1.84 -38.53
C ALA A 51 11.04 0.68 -37.60
N SER A 52 11.88 0.98 -36.61
CA SER A 52 12.09 0.12 -35.46
C SER A 52 10.75 0.12 -34.74
N GLY A 53 9.89 -0.83 -35.12
CA GLY A 53 8.60 -1.02 -34.48
C GLY A 53 8.83 -1.12 -32.97
N PRO A 54 7.97 -0.52 -32.13
CA PRO A 54 8.12 -0.62 -30.69
C PRO A 54 8.15 -2.10 -30.33
N VAL A 55 9.32 -2.59 -29.91
CA VAL A 55 9.44 -3.90 -29.29
C VAL A 55 8.62 -3.80 -28.01
N ALA A 56 7.41 -4.33 -28.04
CA ALA A 56 6.59 -4.46 -26.85
C ALA A 56 7.40 -5.28 -25.86
N ALA A 57 7.98 -4.61 -24.85
CA ALA A 57 8.71 -5.27 -23.79
C ALA A 57 7.75 -6.27 -23.16
N ALA A 58 8.02 -7.56 -23.37
CA ALA A 58 7.23 -8.62 -22.78
C ALA A 58 7.17 -8.35 -21.27
N ALA A 59 5.95 -8.22 -20.74
CA ALA A 59 5.77 -7.96 -19.31
C ALA A 59 6.52 -9.06 -18.54
N ALA A 60 7.52 -8.65 -17.75
CA ALA A 60 8.36 -9.59 -17.01
C ALA A 60 7.45 -10.48 -16.16
N ALA A 61 7.66 -11.79 -16.25
CA ALA A 61 6.93 -12.75 -15.43
C ALA A 61 7.14 -12.39 -13.94
N PRO A 62 6.09 -12.47 -13.10
CA PRO A 62 6.23 -12.15 -11.69
C PRO A 62 7.23 -13.10 -11.03
N ALA A 63 8.07 -12.54 -10.16
CA ALA A 63 9.07 -13.26 -9.39
C ALA A 63 8.45 -14.19 -8.35
N LEU A 64 7.30 -13.79 -7.78
CA LEU A 64 6.57 -14.57 -6.79
C LEU A 64 5.06 -14.31 -6.87
N LYS A 65 4.25 -15.35 -6.66
CA LYS A 65 2.79 -15.27 -6.48
C LYS A 65 2.40 -16.03 -5.23
N CYS A 66 1.55 -15.46 -4.37
CA CYS A 66 1.05 -16.10 -3.16
C CYS A 66 -0.45 -15.84 -2.99
N THR A 67 -1.13 -16.73 -2.28
CA THR A 67 -2.44 -16.46 -1.66
C THR A 67 -2.22 -15.62 -0.39
N ALA A 68 -3.13 -14.70 -0.09
CA ALA A 68 -3.05 -13.85 1.09
C ALA A 68 -4.31 -14.03 1.94
N ALA A 69 -4.16 -14.07 3.27
CA ALA A 69 -5.27 -14.07 4.21
C ALA A 69 -4.86 -13.37 5.51
N THR A 70 -5.77 -12.61 6.12
CA THR A 70 -5.56 -12.17 7.51
C THR A 70 -5.43 -13.39 8.41
N GLU A 71 -4.47 -13.39 9.33
CA GLU A 71 -4.31 -14.50 10.26
C GLU A 71 -5.59 -14.71 11.11
N ARG A 72 -5.85 -15.97 11.46
CA ARG A 72 -6.98 -16.32 12.34
C ARG A 72 -6.80 -15.55 13.65
N ASP A 73 -7.86 -14.85 14.08
CA ASP A 73 -7.89 -14.01 15.28
C ASP A 73 -6.97 -12.77 15.24
N LYS A 74 -6.47 -12.39 14.06
CA LYS A 74 -5.67 -11.17 13.86
C LYS A 74 -6.18 -10.37 12.65
N PRO A 75 -7.33 -9.69 12.78
CA PRO A 75 -7.82 -8.82 11.72
C PRO A 75 -6.87 -7.65 11.46
N VAL A 76 -7.07 -6.98 10.33
CA VAL A 76 -6.54 -5.63 10.13
C VAL A 76 -7.39 -4.69 10.98
N THR A 77 -6.76 -3.85 11.80
CA THR A 77 -7.43 -2.93 12.73
C THR A 77 -7.25 -1.48 12.27
N PHE A 78 -8.24 -0.64 12.58
CA PHE A 78 -8.32 0.77 12.22
C PHE A 78 -8.53 1.64 13.46
N SER A 79 -7.79 2.75 13.54
CA SER A 79 -7.93 3.72 14.64
C SER A 79 -7.79 5.16 14.13
N PRO A 80 -8.83 6.01 14.23
CA PRO A 80 -10.20 5.67 14.65
C PRO A 80 -10.88 4.69 13.66
N PRO A 81 -12.06 4.13 14.00
CA PRO A 81 -12.83 3.30 13.08
C PRO A 81 -13.07 4.03 11.74
N VAL A 82 -13.06 3.30 10.63
CA VAL A 82 -13.40 3.86 9.31
C VAL A 82 -14.90 4.14 9.26
N GLY A 83 -15.35 5.24 8.64
CA GLY A 83 -16.78 5.57 8.55
C GLY A 83 -17.12 6.25 7.22
N LEU A 84 -18.31 6.83 7.11
CA LEU A 84 -18.74 7.53 5.89
C LEU A 84 -17.96 8.84 5.66
N VAL A 85 -17.64 9.55 6.75
CA VAL A 85 -16.89 10.79 6.69
C VAL A 85 -15.41 10.49 6.58
N GLN A 86 -14.76 11.12 5.60
CA GLN A 86 -13.34 10.95 5.38
C GLN A 86 -12.54 11.45 6.58
N ARG A 87 -11.66 10.60 7.09
CA ARG A 87 -10.74 10.97 8.17
C ARG A 87 -9.43 10.23 8.06
N LYS A 88 -8.40 10.79 8.70
CA LYS A 88 -7.13 10.12 8.85
C LYS A 88 -7.29 8.95 9.83
N VAL A 89 -7.03 7.74 9.35
CA VAL A 89 -7.05 6.50 10.13
C VAL A 89 -5.67 5.88 10.14
N ALA A 90 -5.26 5.32 11.26
CA ALA A 90 -4.14 4.39 11.34
C ALA A 90 -4.65 2.97 11.08
N ALA A 91 -3.89 2.18 10.34
CA ALA A 91 -4.17 0.78 10.07
C ALA A 91 -3.00 -0.10 10.51
N ARG A 92 -3.29 -1.28 11.07
CA ARG A 92 -2.29 -2.28 11.47
C ARG A 92 -2.82 -3.68 11.21
N GLY A 93 -1.97 -4.60 10.76
CA GLY A 93 -2.41 -5.97 10.54
C GLY A 93 -1.28 -6.94 10.24
N THR A 94 -1.62 -8.22 10.32
CA THR A 94 -0.77 -9.33 9.89
C THR A 94 -1.52 -10.18 8.88
N VAL A 95 -0.85 -10.50 7.78
CA VAL A 95 -1.38 -11.28 6.68
C VAL A 95 -0.47 -12.48 6.46
N ALA A 96 -1.05 -13.67 6.52
CA ALA A 96 -0.41 -14.90 6.09
C ALA A 96 -0.36 -14.95 4.56
N LEU A 97 0.80 -15.28 4.03
CA LEU A 97 1.01 -15.55 2.60
C LEU A 97 1.22 -17.06 2.44
N SER A 98 0.33 -17.74 1.74
CA SER A 98 0.42 -19.19 1.50
C SER A 98 0.58 -19.49 0.02
N ASP A 99 0.88 -20.75 -0.29
CA ASP A 99 0.92 -21.29 -1.66
C ASP A 99 1.81 -20.45 -2.58
N CYS A 100 2.97 -20.03 -2.06
CA CYS A 100 3.87 -19.18 -2.81
C CYS A 100 4.56 -19.97 -3.92
N THR A 101 4.51 -19.42 -5.12
CA THR A 101 5.14 -19.99 -6.33
C THR A 101 6.03 -18.94 -6.98
N SER A 102 7.16 -19.35 -7.52
CA SER A 102 8.12 -18.50 -8.22
C SER A 102 8.15 -18.87 -9.71
N PRO A 103 7.31 -18.23 -10.55
CA PRO A 103 7.22 -18.54 -11.99
C PRO A 103 8.54 -18.41 -12.75
N ASP A 104 9.38 -17.45 -12.36
CA ASP A 104 10.72 -17.25 -12.94
C ASP A 104 11.78 -18.20 -12.36
N GLY A 105 11.42 -18.98 -11.35
CA GLY A 105 12.28 -19.95 -10.69
C GLY A 105 13.36 -19.36 -9.78
N ARG A 106 13.45 -18.04 -9.59
CA ARG A 106 14.52 -17.41 -8.78
C ARG A 106 14.31 -17.60 -7.28
N HIS A 107 13.08 -17.84 -6.84
CA HIS A 107 12.69 -17.91 -5.43
C HIS A 107 12.01 -19.23 -5.05
N ARG A 108 12.37 -20.35 -5.71
CA ARG A 108 11.75 -21.68 -5.51
C ARG A 108 11.78 -22.21 -4.06
N LYS A 109 12.69 -21.72 -3.22
CA LYS A 109 12.77 -22.12 -1.81
C LYS A 109 11.69 -21.46 -0.95
N ILE A 110 11.11 -20.34 -1.39
CA ILE A 110 10.06 -19.64 -0.68
C ILE A 110 8.75 -20.40 -0.88
N HIS A 111 8.20 -20.93 0.21
CA HIS A 111 6.94 -21.68 0.22
C HIS A 111 5.78 -20.86 0.76
N HIS A 112 6.05 -20.02 1.77
CA HIS A 112 5.06 -19.17 2.41
C HIS A 112 5.74 -17.95 3.05
N GLY A 113 4.93 -17.02 3.57
CA GLY A 113 5.43 -15.83 4.23
C GLY A 113 4.44 -15.23 5.22
N ARG A 114 4.92 -14.25 5.98
CA ARG A 114 4.10 -13.46 6.90
C ARG A 114 4.37 -11.99 6.65
N LEU A 115 3.34 -11.27 6.22
CA LEU A 115 3.37 -9.82 6.06
C LEU A 115 2.86 -9.16 7.35
N THR A 116 3.69 -8.34 7.99
CA THR A 116 3.27 -7.41 9.04
C THR A 116 3.25 -6.00 8.48
N MET A 117 2.19 -5.24 8.73
CA MET A 117 2.03 -3.90 8.16
C MET A 117 1.49 -2.87 9.15
N SER A 118 1.89 -1.62 8.95
CA SER A 118 1.32 -0.48 9.65
C SER A 118 1.35 0.76 8.76
N GLY A 119 0.34 1.62 8.90
CA GLY A 119 0.27 2.84 8.10
C GLY A 119 -0.84 3.78 8.53
N THR A 120 -0.98 4.85 7.78
CA THR A 120 -2.06 5.82 7.88
C THR A 120 -2.62 6.14 6.50
N ALA A 121 -3.91 6.41 6.42
CA ALA A 121 -4.56 6.86 5.20
C ALA A 121 -5.71 7.82 5.53
N ASN A 122 -6.14 8.62 4.57
CA ASN A 122 -7.44 9.29 4.62
C ASN A 122 -8.50 8.34 4.05
N ALA A 123 -9.33 7.75 4.91
CA ALA A 123 -10.23 6.66 4.55
C ALA A 123 -11.72 6.98 4.79
N THR A 124 -12.56 6.38 3.96
CA THR A 124 -14.00 6.19 4.15
C THR A 124 -14.34 4.71 3.97
N CYS A 125 -15.60 4.32 4.16
CA CYS A 125 -16.06 2.95 3.90
C CYS A 125 -15.80 2.44 2.48
N THR A 126 -15.59 3.34 1.51
CA THR A 126 -15.47 3.00 0.07
C THR A 126 -14.19 3.50 -0.58
N ARG A 127 -13.35 4.26 0.13
CA ARG A 127 -12.15 4.88 -0.46
C ARG A 127 -11.02 5.00 0.56
N ALA A 128 -9.78 4.87 0.10
CA ALA A 128 -8.59 5.28 0.84
C ALA A 128 -7.66 6.09 -0.07
N ARG A 129 -7.07 7.17 0.48
CA ARG A 129 -6.05 7.97 -0.20
C ARG A 129 -4.94 8.40 0.74
N ASP A 130 -3.88 8.97 0.19
CA ASP A 130 -2.71 9.43 0.94
C ASP A 130 -2.10 8.33 1.83
N VAL A 131 -2.07 7.10 1.30
CA VAL A 131 -1.59 5.93 2.04
C VAL A 131 -0.10 6.07 2.30
N ARG A 132 0.26 6.02 3.58
CA ARG A 132 1.64 6.05 4.07
C ARG A 132 1.82 4.90 5.02
N GLY A 133 2.94 4.18 4.93
CA GLY A 133 3.18 3.07 5.83
C GLY A 133 4.42 2.29 5.48
N LYS A 134 4.54 1.15 6.15
CA LYS A 134 5.60 0.17 5.94
C LYS A 134 5.03 -1.22 6.16
N GLY A 135 5.56 -2.18 5.40
CA GLY A 135 5.34 -3.60 5.59
C GLY A 135 6.66 -4.34 5.70
N THR A 136 6.67 -5.47 6.40
CA THR A 136 7.78 -6.43 6.37
C THR A 136 7.21 -7.79 6.10
N ILE A 137 7.73 -8.47 5.08
CA ILE A 137 7.40 -9.85 4.78
C ILE A 137 8.56 -10.72 5.26
N THR A 138 8.29 -11.64 6.18
CA THR A 138 9.22 -12.71 6.51
C THR A 138 8.89 -13.93 5.65
N TRP A 139 9.89 -14.49 4.98
CA TRP A 139 9.73 -15.64 4.08
C TRP A 139 10.21 -16.92 4.73
N TYR A 140 9.53 -18.02 4.41
CA TYR A 140 9.80 -19.33 4.98
C TYR A 140 9.84 -20.41 3.89
N ASP A 141 10.66 -21.44 4.13
CA ASP A 141 10.64 -22.65 3.33
C ASP A 141 9.52 -23.62 3.76
N ALA A 142 9.43 -24.78 3.10
CA ALA A 142 8.43 -25.80 3.42
C ALA A 142 8.62 -26.43 4.81
N GLN A 143 9.79 -26.26 5.44
CA GLN A 143 10.11 -26.74 6.78
C GLN A 143 9.93 -25.64 7.85
N ASN A 144 9.32 -24.50 7.51
CA ASN A 144 9.15 -23.32 8.37
C ASN A 144 10.47 -22.66 8.80
N ARG A 145 11.57 -22.86 8.06
CA ARG A 145 12.81 -22.12 8.32
C ARG A 145 12.76 -20.77 7.66
N GLU A 146 13.16 -19.74 8.39
CA GLU A 146 13.23 -18.38 7.88
C GLU A 146 14.31 -18.27 6.79
N LEU A 147 13.93 -17.73 5.63
CA LEU A 147 14.81 -17.50 4.49
C LEU A 147 15.27 -16.05 4.38
N GLY A 148 14.62 -15.15 5.11
CA GLY A 148 14.93 -13.73 5.18
C GLY A 148 13.69 -12.84 5.08
N THR A 149 13.92 -11.53 5.08
CA THR A 149 12.86 -10.51 5.14
C THR A 149 12.89 -9.58 3.94
N THR A 150 11.72 -9.23 3.42
CA THR A 150 11.51 -8.17 2.43
C THR A 150 10.82 -6.97 3.06
N GLY A 151 11.46 -5.81 3.03
CA GLY A 151 10.81 -4.55 3.41
C GLY A 151 9.94 -4.02 2.28
N VAL A 152 8.75 -3.53 2.62
CA VAL A 152 7.73 -3.08 1.66
C VAL A 152 7.32 -1.64 1.95
N ARG A 153 7.18 -0.85 0.89
CA ARG A 153 6.59 0.48 0.94
C ARG A 153 5.30 0.51 0.12
N PRO A 154 4.15 0.90 0.72
CA PRO A 154 2.89 1.04 -0.01
C PRO A 154 2.98 2.06 -1.14
N ALA A 155 2.19 1.88 -2.19
CA ALA A 155 2.02 2.88 -3.23
C ALA A 155 1.36 4.14 -2.64
N GLN A 156 1.94 5.32 -2.91
CA GLN A 156 1.48 6.59 -2.35
C GLN A 156 0.32 7.24 -3.12
N ARG A 157 -0.16 6.62 -4.20
CA ARG A 157 -1.19 7.21 -5.07
C ARG A 157 -2.60 6.92 -4.55
N GLU A 158 -3.54 7.82 -4.89
CA GLU A 158 -4.96 7.61 -4.64
C GLU A 158 -5.41 6.29 -5.26
N VAL A 159 -6.13 5.47 -4.49
CA VAL A 159 -6.74 4.25 -5.00
C VAL A 159 -8.24 4.46 -5.05
N VAL A 160 -8.73 4.63 -6.26
CA VAL A 160 -10.14 4.62 -6.59
C VAL A 160 -10.45 3.20 -7.04
N GLY A 161 -11.04 2.41 -6.16
CA GLY A 161 -11.43 1.03 -6.44
C GLY A 161 -12.62 0.64 -5.58
N TYR A 162 -13.40 -0.33 -6.05
CA TYR A 162 -14.57 -0.86 -5.32
C TYR A 162 -14.17 -1.50 -3.97
N ASN A 163 -12.87 -1.78 -3.79
CA ASN A 163 -12.32 -2.40 -2.61
C ASN A 163 -11.04 -1.69 -2.14
N PRO A 164 -11.10 -0.89 -1.05
CA PRO A 164 -9.92 -0.19 -0.55
C PRO A 164 -8.81 -1.16 -0.09
N GLY A 165 -9.10 -2.45 0.13
CA GLY A 165 -8.10 -3.47 0.48
C GLY A 165 -7.06 -3.71 -0.62
N ASP A 166 -7.42 -3.57 -1.90
CA ASP A 166 -6.50 -3.76 -3.02
C ASP A 166 -5.36 -2.73 -3.00
N SER A 167 -5.63 -1.53 -2.48
CA SER A 167 -4.64 -0.47 -2.30
C SER A 167 -3.53 -0.82 -1.31
N LEU A 168 -3.89 -1.55 -0.25
CA LEU A 168 -2.96 -1.93 0.82
C LEU A 168 -1.97 -3.00 0.35
N LEU A 169 -2.33 -3.75 -0.68
CA LEU A 169 -1.51 -4.79 -1.28
C LEU A 169 -0.78 -4.32 -2.55
N ALA A 170 -0.78 -3.01 -2.83
CA ALA A 170 0.01 -2.39 -3.88
C ALA A 170 1.23 -1.65 -3.29
N GLY A 171 2.40 -1.83 -3.87
CA GLY A 171 3.61 -1.17 -3.38
C GLY A 171 4.88 -1.57 -4.10
N THR A 172 6.00 -1.39 -3.41
CA THR A 172 7.33 -1.75 -3.90
C THR A 172 8.12 -2.38 -2.76
N ALA A 173 8.80 -3.48 -3.06
CA ALA A 173 9.80 -4.05 -2.18
C ALA A 173 11.05 -3.17 -2.20
N VAL A 174 11.42 -2.64 -1.05
CA VAL A 174 12.52 -1.66 -0.90
C VAL A 174 13.81 -2.29 -0.37
N SER A 175 13.76 -3.54 0.09
CA SER A 175 14.92 -4.27 0.63
C SER A 175 14.68 -5.77 0.61
N GLY A 176 15.75 -6.55 0.80
CA GLY A 176 15.69 -8.01 0.90
C GLY A 176 15.73 -8.72 -0.46
N PRO A 177 15.41 -10.02 -0.50
CA PRO A 177 15.60 -10.87 -1.68
C PRO A 177 14.72 -10.49 -2.89
N LEU A 178 13.69 -9.66 -2.66
CA LEU A 178 12.74 -9.20 -3.69
C LEU A 178 12.84 -7.68 -3.90
N ALA A 179 13.93 -7.03 -3.48
CA ALA A 179 14.11 -5.59 -3.64
C ALA A 179 13.96 -5.15 -5.11
N GLY A 180 13.26 -4.03 -5.33
CA GLY A 180 12.95 -3.51 -6.65
C GLY A 180 11.66 -4.06 -7.26
N SER A 181 11.15 -5.20 -6.79
CA SER A 181 9.89 -5.76 -7.29
C SER A 181 8.70 -4.87 -6.93
N ARG A 182 7.82 -4.67 -7.91
CA ARG A 182 6.50 -4.08 -7.70
C ARG A 182 5.59 -5.14 -7.08
N ILE A 183 4.85 -4.74 -6.05
CA ILE A 183 3.87 -5.57 -5.37
C ILE A 183 2.49 -5.16 -5.87
N GLN A 184 1.70 -6.15 -6.25
CA GLN A 184 0.31 -5.99 -6.63
C GLN A 184 -0.50 -7.07 -5.94
N GLY A 185 -1.67 -6.71 -5.44
CA GLY A 185 -2.55 -7.69 -4.82
C GLY A 185 -3.99 -7.25 -4.82
N THR A 186 -4.84 -8.22 -4.52
CA THR A 186 -6.27 -8.04 -4.31
C THR A 186 -6.63 -8.55 -2.92
N ALA A 187 -7.63 -7.96 -2.29
CA ALA A 187 -8.09 -8.37 -0.97
C ALA A 187 -9.60 -8.24 -0.86
N THR A 188 -10.33 -9.34 -0.80
CA THR A 188 -11.78 -9.38 -0.53
C THR A 188 -12.04 -9.44 0.97
N PRO A 189 -12.81 -8.51 1.56
CA PRO A 189 -13.29 -8.62 2.93
C PRO A 189 -14.09 -9.90 3.13
N THR A 190 -13.81 -10.64 4.21
CA THR A 190 -14.57 -11.81 4.66
C THR A 190 -15.42 -11.53 5.89
N SER A 191 -15.21 -10.40 6.55
CA SER A 191 -16.06 -9.89 7.63
C SER A 191 -17.21 -9.04 7.09
N ASP A 192 -18.29 -8.93 7.84
CA ASP A 192 -19.44 -8.07 7.54
C ASP A 192 -19.03 -6.58 7.53
N THR A 193 -18.96 -5.98 6.34
CA THR A 193 -18.66 -4.56 6.16
C THR A 193 -19.91 -3.69 6.04
N SER A 194 -21.12 -4.28 6.03
CA SER A 194 -22.39 -3.56 5.85
C SER A 194 -22.62 -2.49 6.93
N ARG A 195 -22.05 -2.71 8.12
CA ARG A 195 -22.17 -1.80 9.27
C ARG A 195 -21.27 -0.58 9.20
N CYS A 196 -20.36 -0.50 8.23
CA CYS A 196 -19.42 0.63 8.14
C CYS A 196 -20.15 1.97 8.04
N ALA A 197 -21.28 2.02 7.34
CA ALA A 197 -22.06 3.25 7.17
C ALA A 197 -22.66 3.77 8.49
N GLY A 198 -23.08 2.87 9.39
CA GLY A 198 -23.79 3.22 10.62
C GLY A 198 -22.90 3.28 11.86
N ALA A 199 -22.07 2.25 12.08
CA ALA A 199 -21.25 2.09 13.28
C ALA A 199 -19.76 2.37 13.05
N GLY A 200 -19.36 2.48 11.79
CA GLY A 200 -17.96 2.43 11.39
C GLY A 200 -17.38 1.02 11.43
N LEU A 201 -16.12 0.90 11.01
CA LEU A 201 -15.39 -0.33 10.88
C LEU A 201 -14.04 -0.19 11.61
N ASP A 202 -13.91 -0.82 12.77
CA ASP A 202 -12.67 -0.84 13.56
C ASP A 202 -11.73 -1.98 13.14
N SER A 203 -12.24 -3.03 12.50
CA SER A 203 -11.45 -4.18 12.09
C SER A 203 -12.05 -4.89 10.88
N VAL A 204 -11.20 -5.57 10.11
CA VAL A 204 -11.61 -6.33 8.92
C VAL A 204 -10.77 -7.58 8.76
N HIS A 205 -11.44 -8.68 8.43
CA HIS A 205 -10.80 -9.89 7.92
C HIS A 205 -10.88 -9.90 6.39
N GLY A 206 -9.90 -10.51 5.73
CA GLY A 206 -9.92 -10.61 4.28
C GLY A 206 -8.99 -11.67 3.73
N THR A 207 -9.24 -12.03 2.48
CA THR A 207 -8.46 -12.99 1.69
C THR A 207 -8.20 -12.46 0.29
N GLY A 208 -7.20 -12.98 -0.40
CA GLY A 208 -6.90 -12.53 -1.75
C GLY A 208 -5.59 -13.10 -2.28
N LYS A 209 -4.94 -12.35 -3.17
CA LYS A 209 -3.70 -12.76 -3.84
C LYS A 209 -2.70 -11.63 -3.86
N VAL A 210 -1.42 -11.98 -3.82
CA VAL A 210 -0.29 -11.04 -3.95
C VAL A 210 0.69 -11.56 -4.99
N SER A 211 1.19 -10.67 -5.83
CA SER A 211 2.25 -10.93 -6.81
C SER A 211 3.36 -9.89 -6.65
N LEU A 212 4.60 -10.34 -6.77
CA LEU A 212 5.81 -9.51 -6.80
C LEU A 212 6.46 -9.68 -8.18
N SER A 213 6.68 -8.59 -8.90
CA SER A 213 7.24 -8.56 -10.27
C SER A 213 8.32 -7.51 -10.42
#